data_AF-A0ABD2ZPJ2-F1
#
_entry.id   AF-A0ABD2ZPJ2-F1
#
_cell.length_a   1.000
_cell.length_b   1.000
_cell.length_c   1.000
_cell.angle_alpha   90.00
_cell.angle_beta   90.00
_cell.angle_gamma   90.00
#
_symmetry.space_group_name_H-M   'P 1'
#
loop_
_entity.id
_entity.type
_entity.pdbx_description
1 polymer ?
#
loop_
_entity_poly.entity_id
_entity_poly.type
_entity_poly.pdbx_seq_one_letter_code
_entity_poly.pdbx_strand_id
1 'polypeptide(L)'
;MIKNTSKSHVAFEFRTTAPKSCFMRPPGGILAPGESIIATEPPENHEKPTNQRSNVKFKITSLEVKGPMDYVPELALEKQKRHLAEAEDALEARKKPSEEDRSRDYR
;
A
#
# COMPACT_ATOMS: atom_id res chain seq x y z
N MET A 1 -14.85 -8.18 4.43
CA MET A 1 -15.44 -6.83 4.51
C MET A 1 -14.39 -5.88 5.04
N ILE A 2 -14.24 -4.70 4.42
CA ILE A 2 -13.35 -3.62 4.86
C ILE A 2 -14.22 -2.46 5.31
N LYS A 3 -13.85 -1.80 6.41
CA LYS A 3 -14.54 -0.61 6.91
C LYS A 3 -13.52 0.49 7.23
N ASN A 4 -13.80 1.70 6.77
CA ASN A 4 -13.06 2.87 7.20
C ASN A 4 -13.56 3.31 8.59
N THR A 5 -12.73 3.11 9.60
CA THR A 5 -12.99 3.55 10.98
C THR A 5 -12.35 4.90 11.31
N SER A 6 -11.61 5.48 10.38
CA SER A 6 -10.98 6.79 10.54
C SER A 6 -11.98 7.92 10.33
N LYS A 7 -11.59 9.13 10.73
CA LYS A 7 -12.38 10.37 10.52
C LYS A 7 -12.11 11.02 9.16
N SER A 8 -11.22 10.45 8.36
CA SER A 8 -10.79 10.98 7.07
C SER A 8 -11.17 10.04 5.92
N HIS A 9 -11.09 10.53 4.68
CA HIS A 9 -11.24 9.66 3.51
C HIS A 9 -10.00 8.79 3.38
N VAL A 10 -10.19 7.51 3.07
CA VAL A 10 -9.08 6.54 2.94
C VAL A 10 -9.12 5.91 1.57
N ALA A 11 -8.05 6.09 0.81
CA ALA A 11 -7.78 5.28 -0.37
C ALA A 11 -7.30 3.90 0.07
N PHE A 12 -7.79 2.84 -0.56
CA PHE A 12 -7.28 1.48 -0.40
C PHE A 12 -6.95 0.85 -1.75
N GLU A 13 -5.99 -0.07 -1.74
CA GLU A 13 -5.60 -0.88 -2.88
C GLU A 13 -5.32 -2.32 -2.42
N PHE A 14 -5.93 -3.29 -3.11
CA PHE A 14 -5.60 -4.69 -2.96
C PHE A 14 -4.40 -5.05 -3.82
N ARG A 15 -3.41 -5.67 -3.17
CA ARG A 15 -2.28 -6.30 -3.84
C ARG A 15 -2.28 -7.79 -3.55
N THR A 16 -1.86 -8.55 -4.54
CA THR A 16 -1.66 -9.99 -4.42
C THR A 16 -0.32 -10.37 -5.03
N THR A 17 0.32 -11.40 -4.50
CA THR A 17 1.51 -11.99 -5.13
C THR A 17 1.17 -12.84 -6.36
N ALA A 18 -0.11 -13.08 -6.63
CA ALA A 18 -0.60 -13.78 -7.80
C ALA A 18 -1.72 -12.97 -8.48
N PRO A 19 -1.40 -11.80 -9.07
CA PRO A 19 -2.39 -10.92 -9.70
C PRO A 19 -3.23 -11.70 -10.69
N LYS A 20 -2.62 -12.46 -11.59
CA LYS A 20 -3.31 -13.19 -12.67
C LYS A 20 -4.38 -14.19 -12.21
N SER A 21 -4.31 -14.71 -10.98
CA SER A 21 -5.25 -15.71 -10.46
C SER A 21 -6.16 -15.19 -9.34
N CYS A 22 -5.77 -14.13 -8.63
CA CYS A 22 -6.46 -13.65 -7.43
C CYS A 22 -6.69 -12.13 -7.47
N PHE A 23 -7.71 -11.68 -8.20
CA PHE A 23 -8.07 -10.26 -8.24
C PHE A 23 -9.28 -9.97 -7.36
N MET A 24 -9.13 -9.17 -6.32
CA MET A 24 -10.28 -8.71 -5.53
C MET A 24 -11.04 -7.59 -6.27
N ARG A 25 -12.37 -7.56 -6.10
CA ARG A 25 -13.24 -6.49 -6.61
C ARG A 25 -13.90 -5.70 -5.48
N PRO A 26 -13.83 -4.36 -5.52
CA PRO A 26 -13.01 -3.54 -6.43
C PRO A 26 -11.50 -3.69 -6.12
N PRO A 27 -10.59 -3.51 -7.10
CA PRO A 27 -9.14 -3.63 -6.89
C PRO A 27 -8.57 -2.53 -5.99
N GLY A 28 -9.22 -1.39 -5.95
CA GLY A 28 -8.94 -0.26 -5.08
C GLY A 28 -10.12 0.71 -5.10
N GLY A 29 -10.11 1.68 -4.20
CA GLY A 29 -11.20 2.64 -4.06
C GLY A 29 -10.93 3.67 -2.97
N ILE A 30 -11.84 4.64 -2.82
CA ILE A 30 -11.86 5.56 -1.68
C ILE A 30 -13.04 5.18 -0.79
N LEU A 31 -12.81 5.12 0.52
CA LEU A 31 -13.86 4.96 1.52
C LEU A 31 -14.01 6.25 2.31
N ALA A 32 -15.21 6.80 2.34
CA ALA A 32 -15.58 7.88 3.25
C ALA A 32 -15.52 7.42 4.72
N PRO A 33 -15.43 8.35 5.68
CA PRO A 33 -15.50 8.00 7.11
C PRO A 33 -16.74 7.17 7.44
N GLY A 34 -16.54 5.99 8.04
CA GLY A 34 -17.62 5.07 8.40
C GLY A 34 -18.11 4.15 7.29
N GLU A 35 -17.68 4.36 6.04
CA GLU A 35 -18.07 3.54 4.89
C GLU A 35 -17.41 2.15 4.94
N SER A 36 -18.12 1.14 4.43
CA SER A 36 -17.63 -0.22 4.32
C SER A 36 -17.93 -0.83 2.97
N ILE A 37 -17.04 -1.70 2.50
CA ILE A 37 -17.21 -2.46 1.28
C ILE A 37 -16.99 -3.96 1.49
N ILE A 38 -17.62 -4.74 0.63
CA ILE A 38 -17.37 -6.17 0.53
C ILE A 38 -16.41 -6.36 -0.65
N ALA A 39 -15.23 -6.88 -0.35
CA ALA A 39 -14.27 -7.28 -1.37
C ALA A 39 -14.51 -8.76 -1.71
N THR A 40 -14.73 -9.03 -2.99
CA THR A 40 -15.05 -10.36 -3.47
C THR A 40 -14.12 -10.72 -4.62
N GLU A 41 -13.64 -11.95 -4.65
CA GLU A 41 -12.91 -12.47 -5.80
C GLU A 41 -13.93 -12.89 -6.88
N PRO A 42 -13.66 -12.62 -8.17
CA PRO A 42 -14.52 -13.10 -9.24
C PRO A 42 -14.57 -14.63 -9.21
N PRO A 43 -15.73 -15.24 -9.54
CA PRO A 43 -15.79 -16.69 -9.68
C PRO A 43 -14.79 -17.13 -10.74
N GLU A 44 -13.83 -17.95 -10.33
CA GLU A 44 -12.79 -18.52 -11.17
C GLU A 44 -13.46 -19.54 -12.10
N ASN A 45 -13.70 -19.14 -13.36
CA ASN A 45 -14.43 -19.98 -14.31
C ASN A 45 -13.52 -21.13 -14.80
N HIS A 46 -13.81 -22.34 -14.32
CA HIS A 46 -13.31 -23.66 -14.74
C HIS A 46 -11.88 -24.09 -14.33
N GLU A 47 -11.66 -24.45 -13.06
CA GLU A 47 -11.12 -25.77 -12.67
C GLU A 47 -11.33 -25.99 -11.16
N LYS A 48 -11.56 -27.25 -10.74
CA LYS A 48 -11.85 -27.57 -9.32
C LYS A 48 -10.63 -27.26 -8.46
N PRO A 49 -10.74 -26.52 -7.34
CA PRO A 49 -9.61 -26.26 -6.46
C PRO A 49 -9.26 -27.54 -5.68
N THR A 50 -8.33 -28.32 -6.22
CA THR A 50 -7.73 -29.48 -5.54
C THR A 50 -6.86 -28.97 -4.41
N ASN A 51 -7.40 -28.88 -3.18
CA ASN A 51 -6.70 -28.86 -1.88
C ASN A 51 -5.28 -28.24 -1.88
N GLN A 52 -5.08 -27.10 -2.54
CA GLN A 52 -3.81 -26.42 -2.59
C GLN A 52 -3.98 -25.21 -1.70
N ARG A 53 -3.32 -25.23 -0.53
CA ARG A 53 -3.14 -24.02 0.27
C ARG A 53 -2.48 -23.00 -0.65
N SER A 54 -3.25 -22.04 -1.12
CA SER A 54 -2.77 -20.98 -1.99
C SER A 54 -1.73 -20.19 -1.19
N ASN A 55 -0.45 -20.35 -1.51
CA ASN A 55 0.63 -19.51 -0.95
C ASN A 55 0.54 -18.05 -1.43
N VAL A 56 -0.60 -17.68 -2.02
CA VAL A 56 -0.93 -16.34 -2.47
C VAL A 56 -1.07 -15.44 -1.25
N LYS A 57 -0.27 -14.38 -1.20
CA LYS A 57 -0.32 -13.38 -0.15
C LYS A 57 -1.13 -12.19 -0.65
N PHE A 58 -2.14 -11.81 0.11
CA PHE A 58 -2.89 -10.57 -0.11
C PHE A 58 -2.37 -9.49 0.82
N LYS A 59 -2.22 -8.27 0.31
CA LYS A 59 -1.86 -7.09 1.07
C LYS A 59 -2.83 -5.98 0.73
N ILE A 60 -3.44 -5.38 1.73
CA ILE A 60 -4.25 -4.17 1.58
C ILE A 60 -3.35 -3.00 1.93
N THR A 61 -3.20 -2.06 1.00
CA THR A 61 -2.46 -0.81 1.24
C THR A 61 -3.48 0.31 1.38
N SER A 62 -3.41 1.09 2.46
CA SER A 62 -4.33 2.20 2.72
C SER A 62 -3.58 3.52 2.89
N LEU A 63 -4.14 4.61 2.35
CA LEU A 63 -3.59 5.96 2.46
C LEU A 63 -4.71 6.96 2.76
N GLU A 64 -4.51 7.82 3.75
CA GLU A 64 -5.42 8.93 4.02
C GLU A 64 -5.36 9.98 2.90
N VAL A 65 -6.52 10.44 2.43
CA VAL A 65 -6.63 11.42 1.35
C VAL A 65 -7.46 12.63 1.77
N LYS A 66 -7.09 13.81 1.25
CA LYS A 66 -7.80 15.06 1.51
C LYS A 66 -9.03 15.16 0.60
N GLY A 67 -10.16 14.68 1.11
CA GLY A 67 -11.49 14.87 0.53
C GLY A 67 -12.02 13.70 -0.31
N PRO A 68 -13.29 13.78 -0.74
CA PRO A 68 -13.88 12.82 -1.66
C PRO A 68 -13.20 13.01 -3.02
N MET A 69 -12.26 12.13 -3.32
CA MET A 69 -11.65 12.01 -4.64
C MET A 69 -12.20 10.75 -5.31
N ASP A 70 -12.36 10.79 -6.62
CA ASP A 70 -12.51 9.56 -7.38
C ASP A 70 -11.20 8.78 -7.34
N TYR A 71 -11.29 7.46 -7.15
CA TYR A 71 -10.12 6.61 -7.20
C TYR A 71 -9.57 6.60 -8.63
N VAL A 72 -8.42 7.26 -8.84
CA VAL A 72 -7.67 7.23 -10.09
C VAL A 72 -6.38 6.44 -9.86
N PRO A 73 -6.19 5.27 -10.51
CA PRO A 73 -4.99 4.45 -10.35
C PRO A 73 -3.69 5.23 -10.58
N GLU A 74 -3.67 6.16 -11.55
CA GLU A 74 -2.52 7.02 -11.86
C GLU A 74 -2.14 7.91 -10.67
N LEU A 75 -3.12 8.56 -10.04
CA LEU A 75 -2.91 9.39 -8.85
C LEU A 75 -2.42 8.56 -7.65
N ALA A 76 -2.93 7.34 -7.48
CA ALA A 76 -2.50 6.45 -6.42
C ALA A 76 -1.03 6.03 -6.60
N LEU A 77 -0.64 5.68 -7.83
CA LEU A 77 0.75 5.33 -8.17
C LEU A 77 1.70 6.51 -7.96
N GLU A 78 1.32 7.73 -8.38
CA GLU A 78 2.13 8.92 -8.17
C GLU A 78 2.33 9.28 -6.71
N LYS A 79 1.27 9.20 -5.88
CA LYS A 79 1.39 9.42 -4.43
C LYS A 79 2.30 8.38 -3.79
N GLN A 80 2.19 7.12 -4.19
CA GLN A 80 3.06 6.07 -3.66
C GLN A 80 4.53 6.29 -4.04
N LYS A 81 4.81 6.69 -5.29
CA LYS A 81 6.17 7.04 -5.72
C LYS A 81 6.74 8.20 -4.90
N ARG A 82 5.94 9.24 -4.66
CA ARG A 82 6.34 10.37 -3.80
C ARG A 82 6.67 9.94 -2.37
N HIS A 83 5.82 9.10 -1.78
CA HIS A 83 6.06 8.60 -0.42
C HIS A 83 7.31 7.72 -0.32
N LEU A 84 7.59 6.90 -1.35
CA LEU A 84 8.82 6.11 -1.43
C LEU A 84 10.05 7.02 -1.53
N ALA A 85 9.99 8.03 -2.39
CA ALA A 85 11.08 9.00 -2.54
C ALA A 85 11.33 9.79 -1.24
N GLU A 86 10.28 10.24 -0.55
CA GLU A 86 10.38 10.95 0.73
C GLU A 86 10.94 10.05 1.84
N ALA A 87 10.53 8.78 1.88
CA ALA A 87 11.07 7.82 2.84
C ALA A 87 12.56 7.51 2.58
N GLU A 88 12.98 7.44 1.31
CA GLU A 88 14.39 7.26 0.94
C GLU A 88 15.23 8.49 1.30
N ASP A 89 14.76 9.70 1.00
CA ASP A 89 15.43 10.95 1.37
C ASP A 89 15.58 11.09 2.89
N ALA A 90 14.54 10.75 3.66
CA ALA A 90 14.59 10.75 5.12
C ALA A 90 15.59 9.73 5.70
N LEU A 91 15.80 8.58 5.03
CA LEU A 91 16.80 7.59 5.42
C LEU A 91 18.22 8.05 5.05
N GLU A 92 18.40 8.72 3.92
CA GLU A 92 19.66 9.34 3.48
C GLU A 92 20.09 10.46 4.45
N ALA A 93 19.15 11.34 4.83
CA ALA A 93 19.41 12.43 5.78
C ALA A 93 19.85 11.95 7.17
N ARG A 94 19.56 10.70 7.53
CA ARG A 94 19.96 10.07 8.79
C ARG A 94 21.31 9.37 8.72
N LYS A 95 21.94 9.30 7.55
CA LYS A 95 23.27 8.72 7.29
C LYS A 95 24.38 9.78 7.30
N LYS A 96 24.26 10.87 8.08
CA LYS A 96 25.37 11.82 8.27
C LYS A 96 26.62 11.04 8.73
N PRO A 97 27.75 11.10 8.00
CA PRO A 97 29.00 10.55 8.49
C PRO A 97 29.42 11.39 9.71
N SER A 98 29.56 10.73 10.85
CA SER A 98 30.36 11.27 11.95
C SER A 98 31.83 11.16 11.53
N GLU A 99 32.31 12.09 10.71
CA GLU A 99 33.72 12.23 10.35
C GLU A 99 34.26 13.58 10.82
N GLU A 100 34.38 13.77 12.14
CA GLU A 100 35.28 14.78 12.72
C GLU A 100 35.54 14.49 14.21
N ASP A 101 36.04 13.30 14.53
CA ASP A 101 36.69 13.07 15.84
C ASP A 101 37.79 12.00 15.76
N ARG A 102 38.71 12.17 14.80
CA ARG A 102 40.04 11.56 14.88
C ARG A 102 41.06 12.53 14.32
N SER A 103 41.58 13.40 15.18
CA SER A 103 43.02 13.41 15.45
C SER A 103 43.32 14.45 16.53
N ARG A 104 43.13 14.03 17.78
CA ARG A 104 43.87 14.58 18.91
C ARG A 104 45.37 14.31 18.72
N ASP A 105 46.15 15.32 19.08
CA ASP A 105 47.43 15.20 19.78
C ASP A 105 48.55 14.39 19.11
N TYR A 106 49.35 15.07 18.29
CA TYR A 106 50.81 14.89 18.32
C TYR A 106 51.48 16.26 18.19
N ARG A 107 51.69 16.90 19.34
CA ARG A 107 52.69 17.96 19.51
C ARG A 107 53.47 17.69 20.80
#